data_AF-A0A416R6P2-F1
#
_entry.id   AF-A0A416R6P2-F1
#
_cell.length_a   1.000
_cell.length_b   1.000
_cell.length_c   1.000
_cell.angle_alpha   90.00
_cell.angle_beta   90.00
_cell.angle_gamma   90.00
#
_symmetry.space_group_name_H-M   'P 1'
#
loop_
_entity.id
_entity.type
_entity.pdbx_description
1 polymer ?
#
loop_
_entity_poly.entity_id
_entity_poly.type
_entity_poly.pdbx_seq_one_letter_code
_entity_poly.pdbx_strand_id
1 'polypeptide(L)' 'MLPCQGQCPNFQTGCHKQCAHWRQYLAQQQKEREAKTAYLRFYFDLCDTVTRQLRAATVRYPAR' A
#
# COMPACT_ATOMS: atom_id res chain seq x y z
N MET A 1 -8.03 13.77 -9.04
CA MET A 1 -8.53 13.36 -10.37
C MET A 1 -9.47 12.18 -10.19
N LEU A 2 -10.70 12.21 -10.70
CA LEU A 2 -11.59 11.04 -10.71
C LEU A 2 -11.38 10.26 -12.02
N PRO A 3 -10.83 9.04 -11.98
CA PRO A 3 -10.71 8.17 -13.16
C PRO A 3 -12.02 8.00 -13.93
N CYS A 4 -13.18 8.01 -13.24
CA CYS A 4 -14.46 7.88 -13.93
C CYS A 4 -14.78 9.04 -14.88
N GLN A 5 -14.22 10.24 -14.69
CA GLN A 5 -14.40 11.36 -15.61
C GLN A 5 -13.75 11.12 -16.98
N GLY A 6 -12.65 10.38 -17.03
CA GLY A 6 -11.95 10.06 -18.28
C GLY A 6 -12.20 8.66 -18.83
N GLN A 7 -12.66 7.73 -17.99
CA GLN A 7 -12.73 6.31 -18.33
C GLN A 7 -14.16 5.73 -18.33
N CYS A 8 -15.17 6.48 -17.86
CA CYS A 8 -16.54 5.98 -17.82
C CYS A 8 -17.36 6.54 -19.00
N PRO A 9 -17.88 5.69 -19.91
CA PRO A 9 -18.72 6.15 -21.02
C PRO A 9 -20.06 6.74 -20.55
N ASN A 10 -20.50 6.41 -19.33
CA ASN A 10 -21.73 6.90 -18.71
C ASN A 10 -21.46 8.03 -17.69
N PHE A 11 -20.32 8.71 -17.79
CA PHE A 11 -20.00 9.78 -16.85
C PHE A 11 -20.96 10.97 -17.02
N GLN A 12 -21.53 11.41 -15.89
CA GLN A 12 -22.22 12.68 -15.77
C GLN A 12 -21.63 13.47 -14.61
N THR A 13 -21.61 14.79 -14.71
CA THR A 13 -21.09 15.65 -13.65
C THR A 13 -21.81 15.37 -12.33
N GLY A 14 -21.08 14.89 -11.31
CA GLY A 14 -21.65 14.51 -10.01
C GLY A 14 -22.07 13.04 -9.84
N CYS A 15 -22.04 12.22 -10.90
CA CYS A 15 -22.50 10.83 -10.84
C CYS A 15 -21.59 9.87 -10.05
N HIS A 16 -20.35 10.28 -9.74
CA HIS A 16 -19.34 9.42 -9.11
C HIS A 16 -19.78 8.78 -7.80
N LYS A 17 -20.68 9.43 -7.04
CA LYS A 17 -21.19 8.89 -5.77
C LYS A 17 -22.08 7.65 -5.95
N GLN A 18 -22.74 7.53 -7.11
CA GLN A 18 -23.66 6.43 -7.42
C GLN A 18 -23.16 5.56 -8.58
N CYS A 19 -22.08 5.96 -9.25
CA CYS A 19 -21.51 5.25 -10.39
C CYS A 19 -21.05 3.83 -10.03
N ALA A 20 -21.61 2.83 -10.70
CA ALA A 20 -21.27 1.42 -10.49
C ALA A 20 -19.82 1.11 -10.93
N HIS A 21 -19.39 1.66 -12.07
CA HIS A 21 -18.02 1.51 -12.56
C HIS A 21 -16.99 2.10 -11.58
N TRP A 22 -17.30 3.26 -10.97
CA TRP A 22 -16.42 3.86 -9.97
C TRP A 22 -16.31 3.01 -8.70
N ARG A 23 -17.42 2.44 -8.23
CA ARG A 23 -17.40 1.50 -7.09
C ARG A 23 -16.57 0.25 -7.38
N GLN A 24 -16.70 -0.33 -8.57
CA GLN A 24 -15.90 -1.49 -9.00
C GLN A 24 -14.41 -1.14 -9.08
N TYR A 25 -14.07 0.00 -9.67
CA TYR A 25 -12.69 0.49 -9.74
C TYR A 25 -12.08 0.68 -8.34
N LEU A 26 -12.81 1.32 -7.42
CA LEU A 26 -12.37 1.49 -6.04
C LEU A 26 -12.13 0.15 -5.33
N ALA A 27 -13.02 -0.83 -5.53
CA ALA A 27 -12.87 -2.16 -4.96
C ALA A 27 -11.63 -2.88 -5.51
N GLN A 28 -11.37 -2.77 -6.82
CA GLN A 28 -10.16 -3.33 -7.44
C GLN A 28 -8.89 -2.65 -6.90
N GLN A 29 -8.89 -1.32 -6.83
CA GLN A 29 -7.78 -0.56 -6.25
C GLN A 29 -7.54 -0.89 -4.78
N GLN A 30 -8.59 -1.17 -4.02
CA GLN A 30 -8.45 -1.60 -2.64
C GLN A 30 -7.75 -2.95 -2.54
N LYS A 31 -8.15 -3.95 -3.33
CA LYS A 31 -7.48 -5.26 -3.39
C LYS A 31 -5.99 -5.13 -3.76
N GLU A 32 -5.68 -4.30 -4.75
CA GLU A 32 -4.29 -4.04 -5.15
C GLU A 32 -3.47 -3.37 -4.04
N ARG A 33 -4.06 -2.40 -3.33
CA ARG A 33 -3.39 -1.76 -2.18
C ARG A 33 -3.17 -2.76 -1.05
N GLU A 34 -4.16 -3.57 -0.72
CA GLU A 34 -4.05 -4.60 0.32
C GLU A 34 -2.91 -5.59 0.01
N ALA A 35 -2.81 -6.06 -1.24
CA ALA A 35 -1.72 -6.92 -1.68
C ALA A 35 -0.34 -6.25 -1.56
N LYS A 36 -0.22 -4.99 -2.01
CA LYS A 36 1.03 -4.21 -1.90
C LYS A 36 1.41 -3.97 -0.44
N THR A 37 0.44 -3.63 0.40
CA THR A 37 0.66 -3.42 1.84
C THR A 37 1.12 -4.71 2.52
N ALA A 38 0.51 -5.86 2.20
CA ALA A 38 0.94 -7.14 2.74
C ALA A 38 2.39 -7.48 2.37
N TYR A 39 2.76 -7.28 1.10
CA TYR A 39 4.12 -7.44 0.61
C TYR A 39 5.10 -6.55 1.39
N LEU A 40 4.82 -5.24 1.47
CA LEU A 40 5.72 -4.30 2.14
C LEU A 40 5.86 -4.63 3.63
N ARG A 41 4.77 -4.98 4.32
CA ARG A 41 4.81 -5.37 5.74
C ARG A 41 5.74 -6.54 5.99
N PHE A 42 5.63 -7.60 5.20
CA PHE A 42 6.51 -8.77 5.32
C PHE A 42 7.99 -8.40 5.23
N TYR A 43 8.37 -7.61 4.22
CA TYR A 43 9.77 -7.21 4.05
C TYR A 43 10.24 -6.21 5.10
N PHE A 44 9.37 -5.32 5.58
CA PHE A 44 9.68 -4.46 6.72
C PHE A 44 10.00 -5.28 7.96
N ASP A 45 9.14 -6.25 8.30
CA ASP A 45 9.34 -7.10 9.48
C ASP A 45 10.63 -7.93 9.37
N LEU A 46 10.94 -8.45 8.18
CA LEU A 46 12.18 -9.18 7.91
C LEU A 46 13.41 -8.28 8.10
N CYS A 47 13.44 -7.12 7.43
CA CYS A 47 14.56 -6.18 7.51
C CYS A 47 14.77 -5.66 8.93
N ASP A 48 13.69 -5.37 9.65
CA ASP A 48 13.74 -4.92 11.04
C ASP A 48 14.30 -6.01 11.96
N THR A 49 13.89 -7.27 11.75
CA THR A 49 14.43 -8.42 12.48
C THR A 49 15.92 -8.62 12.22
N VAL A 50 16.36 -8.61 10.96
CA VAL A 50 17.78 -8.71 10.62
C VAL A 50 18.58 -7.56 11.23
N THR A 51 18.06 -6.33 11.14
CA THR A 51 18.71 -5.15 11.73
C THR A 51 18.91 -5.30 13.23
N ARG A 52 17.88 -5.77 13.96
CA ARG A 52 18.00 -6.06 15.40
C ARG A 52 19.06 -7.12 15.69
N GLN A 53 19.08 -8.21 14.93
CA GLN A 53 20.07 -9.28 15.11
C GLN A 53 21.49 -8.76 14.89
N LEU A 54 21.73 -7.98 13.83
CA LEU A 54 23.05 -7.39 13.56
C LEU A 54 23.48 -6.44 14.68
N ARG A 55 22.57 -5.58 15.17
CA ARG A 55 22.84 -4.70 16.32
C ARG A 55 23.10 -5.44 17.63
N ALA A 56 22.49 -6.61 17.83
CA ALA A 56 22.75 -7.44 19.00
C ALA A 56 24.11 -8.16 18.87
N ALA A 57 24.47 -8.59 17.66
CA ALA A 57 25.72 -9.29 17.37
C ALA A 57 26.95 -8.35 17.34
N THR A 58 26.77 -7.04 17.19
CA THR A 58 27.90 -6.10 17.20
C THR A 58 28.59 -6.11 18.57
N VAL A 59 29.89 -6.45 18.58
CA VAL A 59 30.75 -6.40 19.76
C VAL A 59 30.88 -4.96 20.22
N ARG A 60 30.42 -4.66 21.45
CA ARG A 60 30.63 -3.36 22.08
C ARG A 60 32.02 -3.36 22.71
N TYR A 61 32.97 -2.66 22.08
CA TYR A 61 34.26 -2.41 22.71
C TYR A 61 34.05 -1.46 23.90
N PRO A 62 34.56 -1.78 25.11
CA PRO A 62 34.49 -0.85 26.23
C PRO A 62 35.28 0.41 25.87
N ALA A 63 34.69 1.57 26.16
CA ALA A 63 35.37 2.85 26.05
C ALA A 63 36.58 2.85 27.01
N ARG A 64 37.77 3.17 26.47
CA ARG A 64 39.03 3.22 27.20
C ARG A 64 39.10 4.44 28.10
#